data_AF-A0A4R3ABK2-F1
#
_entry.id   AF-A0A4R3ABK2-F1
#
_cell.length_a   1.000
_cell.length_b   1.000
_cell.length_c   1.000
_cell.angle_alpha   90.00
_cell.angle_beta   90.00
_cell.angle_gamma   90.00
#
_symmetry.space_group_name_H-M   'P 1'
#
loop_
_entity.id
_entity.type
_entity.pdbx_description
1 polymer ?
#
loop_
_entity_poly.entity_id
_entity_poly.type
_entity_poly.pdbx_seq_one_letter_code
_entity_poly.pdbx_strand_id
1 'polypeptide(L)'
;MSTRDDISEMYRNPAYREAMLANDNSALAYSHAAAINIFAADCHARSRKAGWYTDLATGKALDRNVPEMLCLIHSEISEAMEGFRKKLQDDKLPHRKMMEVELADAMIRIGDLATFMGYDLGGAIVEKMAYNDNREDHRVENRLKAGGKAF
;
A
#
# COMPACT_ATOMS: atom_id res chain seq x y z
N MET A 1 -11.88 -21.75 10.35
CA MET A 1 -10.42 -21.84 10.13
C MET A 1 -9.93 -20.46 9.70
N SER A 2 -9.00 -19.89 10.45
CA SER A 2 -8.58 -18.49 10.34
C SER A 2 -7.53 -18.36 9.25
N THR A 3 -7.81 -17.59 8.19
CA THR A 3 -6.88 -17.30 7.08
C THR A 3 -5.58 -16.60 7.51
N ARG A 4 -5.49 -16.16 8.78
CA ARG A 4 -4.23 -15.66 9.37
C ARG A 4 -3.21 -16.76 9.67
N ASP A 5 -3.66 -17.99 9.94
CA ASP A 5 -2.74 -19.07 10.30
C ASP A 5 -1.94 -19.54 9.07
N ASP A 6 -2.61 -19.67 7.90
CA ASP A 6 -1.99 -20.10 6.63
C ASP A 6 -0.96 -19.11 6.09
N ILE A 7 -1.24 -17.80 6.14
CA ILE A 7 -0.27 -16.79 5.71
C ILE A 7 0.95 -16.78 6.66
N SER A 8 0.72 -16.95 7.97
CA SER A 8 1.82 -17.04 8.94
C SER A 8 2.68 -18.29 8.73
N GLU A 9 2.11 -19.38 8.23
CA GLU A 9 2.82 -20.62 7.96
C GLU A 9 3.75 -20.49 6.75
N MET A 10 3.33 -19.75 5.71
CA MET A 10 4.18 -19.41 4.56
C MET A 10 5.43 -18.59 4.98
N TYR A 11 5.28 -17.65 5.91
CA TYR A 11 6.39 -16.84 6.45
C TYR A 11 7.26 -17.58 7.48
N ARG A 12 6.81 -18.73 8.02
CA ARG A 12 7.61 -19.59 8.92
C ARG A 12 8.47 -20.61 8.18
N ASN A 13 8.23 -20.81 6.88
CA ASN A 13 9.05 -21.70 6.07
C ASN A 13 10.48 -21.11 5.92
N PRO A 14 11.52 -21.79 6.45
CA PRO A 14 12.90 -21.29 6.39
C PRO A 14 13.37 -21.02 4.96
N ALA A 15 12.93 -21.82 3.98
CA ALA A 15 13.31 -21.65 2.59
C ALA A 15 12.72 -20.39 1.94
N TYR A 16 11.48 -20.01 2.30
CA TYR A 16 10.87 -18.75 1.85
C TYR A 16 11.52 -17.54 2.52
N ARG A 17 11.85 -17.67 3.80
CA ARG A 17 12.52 -16.62 4.56
C ARG A 17 13.94 -16.37 4.05
N GLU A 18 14.71 -17.42 3.76
CA GLU A 18 16.04 -17.31 3.15
C GLU A 18 15.97 -16.76 1.72
N ALA A 19 15.00 -17.20 0.90
CA ALA A 19 14.83 -16.69 -0.46
C ALA A 19 14.43 -15.20 -0.51
N MET A 20 13.66 -14.71 0.46
CA MET A 20 13.32 -13.29 0.59
C MET A 20 14.49 -12.45 1.12
N LEU A 21 15.24 -12.97 2.09
CA LEU A 21 16.40 -12.28 2.69
C LEU A 21 17.65 -12.28 1.80
N ALA A 22 17.79 -13.26 0.90
CA ALA A 22 18.90 -13.36 -0.04
C ALA A 22 18.74 -12.48 -1.30
N ASN A 23 17.66 -11.70 -1.39
CA ASN A 23 17.26 -11.03 -2.63
C ASN A 23 17.87 -9.63 -2.79
N ASP A 24 19.20 -9.56 -2.72
CA ASP A 24 20.02 -8.40 -3.09
C ASP A 24 20.12 -8.22 -4.62
N ASN A 25 19.03 -8.56 -5.34
CA ASN A 25 19.05 -8.58 -6.79
C ASN A 25 18.51 -7.26 -7.34
N SER A 26 19.43 -6.37 -7.73
CA SER A 26 19.11 -5.06 -8.33
C SER A 26 18.06 -5.16 -9.45
N ALA A 27 18.09 -6.22 -10.27
CA ALA A 27 17.11 -6.48 -11.32
C ALA A 27 15.68 -6.70 -10.79
N LEU A 28 15.53 -7.33 -9.62
CA LEU A 28 14.22 -7.51 -8.99
C LEU A 28 13.71 -6.21 -8.38
N ALA A 29 14.59 -5.42 -7.77
CA ALA A 29 14.25 -4.09 -7.25
C ALA A 29 13.74 -3.17 -8.39
N TYR A 30 14.40 -3.17 -9.55
CA TYR A 30 13.92 -2.48 -10.75
C TYR A 30 12.54 -3.01 -11.22
N SER A 31 12.33 -4.33 -11.18
CA SER A 31 11.05 -4.95 -11.52
C SER A 31 9.91 -4.51 -10.59
N HIS A 32 10.19 -4.42 -9.27
CA HIS A 32 9.22 -3.96 -8.28
C HIS A 32 8.83 -2.49 -8.47
N ALA A 33 9.82 -1.60 -8.68
CA ALA A 33 9.54 -0.18 -8.92
C ALA A 33 8.67 0.01 -10.17
N ALA A 34 9.00 -0.67 -11.27
CA ALA A 34 8.23 -0.61 -12.50
C ALA A 34 6.79 -1.10 -12.30
N ALA A 35 6.59 -2.24 -11.60
CA ALA A 35 5.26 -2.78 -11.34
C ALA A 35 4.39 -1.81 -10.50
N ILE A 36 4.97 -1.18 -9.48
CA ILE A 36 4.25 -0.20 -8.64
C ILE A 36 3.86 1.04 -9.45
N ASN A 37 4.75 1.55 -10.29
CA ASN A 37 4.46 2.71 -11.13
C ASN A 37 3.39 2.40 -12.19
N ILE A 38 3.38 1.19 -12.76
CA ILE A 38 2.32 0.73 -13.66
C ILE A 38 0.98 0.65 -12.91
N PHE A 39 0.97 0.09 -11.70
CA PHE A 39 -0.22 0.05 -10.85
C PHE A 39 -0.76 1.46 -10.55
N ALA A 40 0.11 2.38 -10.14
CA ALA A 40 -0.26 3.77 -9.86
C ALA A 40 -0.86 4.45 -11.11
N ALA A 41 -0.24 4.24 -12.27
CA ALA A 41 -0.73 4.77 -13.54
C ALA A 41 -2.10 4.21 -13.94
N ASP A 42 -2.36 2.91 -13.74
CA ASP A 42 -3.68 2.31 -13.97
C ASP A 42 -4.75 2.90 -13.04
N CYS A 43 -4.42 3.08 -11.75
CA CYS A 43 -5.32 3.71 -10.78
C CYS A 43 -5.73 5.11 -11.24
N HIS A 44 -4.74 5.93 -11.63
CA HIS A 44 -5.01 7.27 -12.15
C HIS A 44 -5.82 7.25 -13.43
N ALA A 45 -5.45 6.40 -14.41
CA ALA A 45 -6.17 6.29 -15.66
C ALA A 45 -7.66 5.94 -15.47
N ARG A 46 -7.97 5.06 -14.50
CA ARG A 46 -9.35 4.72 -14.12
C ARG A 46 -10.08 5.90 -13.49
N SER A 47 -9.46 6.63 -12.56
CA SER A 47 -10.06 7.83 -11.98
C SER A 47 -10.32 8.91 -13.02
N ARG A 48 -9.37 9.14 -13.95
CA ARG A 48 -9.54 10.03 -15.11
C ARG A 48 -10.73 9.61 -15.97
N LYS A 49 -10.80 8.33 -16.33
CA LYS A 49 -11.89 7.76 -17.15
C LYS A 49 -13.26 7.91 -16.48
N ALA A 50 -13.32 7.79 -15.15
CA ALA A 50 -14.53 7.99 -14.36
C ALA A 50 -14.90 9.48 -14.18
N GLY A 51 -14.11 10.41 -14.72
CA GLY A 51 -14.43 11.84 -14.73
C GLY A 51 -13.94 12.62 -13.51
N TRP A 52 -13.19 12.00 -12.59
CA TRP A 52 -12.78 12.65 -11.33
C TRP A 52 -11.86 13.86 -11.51
N TYR A 53 -11.21 13.97 -12.67
CA TYR A 53 -10.28 15.03 -13.04
C TYR A 53 -10.74 15.83 -14.26
N THR A 54 -12.00 15.69 -14.66
CA THR A 54 -12.55 16.40 -15.80
C THR A 54 -13.81 17.10 -15.33
N ASP A 55 -13.90 18.40 -15.55
CA ASP A 55 -15.15 19.12 -15.40
C ASP A 55 -16.12 18.59 -16.45
N LEU A 56 -17.14 17.85 -16.02
CA LEU A 56 -18.07 17.20 -16.94
C LEU A 56 -18.96 18.19 -17.70
N ALA A 57 -19.11 19.42 -17.20
CA ALA A 57 -19.86 20.46 -17.90
C ALA A 57 -19.02 21.13 -18.99
N THR A 58 -17.71 21.29 -18.78
CA THR A 58 -16.83 22.04 -19.71
C THR A 58 -15.82 21.17 -20.48
N GLY A 59 -15.65 19.92 -20.09
CA GLY A 59 -14.64 18.99 -20.63
C GLY A 59 -13.20 19.34 -20.24
N LYS A 60 -12.97 20.37 -19.42
CA LYS A 60 -11.64 20.83 -19.03
C LYS A 60 -11.07 19.98 -17.90
N ALA A 61 -9.74 19.91 -17.81
CA ALA A 61 -9.09 19.28 -16.68
C ALA A 61 -9.39 20.04 -15.38
N LEU A 62 -9.70 19.30 -14.32
CA LEU A 62 -9.80 19.81 -12.96
C LEU A 62 -8.44 19.72 -12.29
N ASP A 63 -8.07 20.78 -11.59
CA ASP A 63 -7.06 20.69 -10.56
C ASP A 63 -7.69 20.12 -9.30
N ARG A 64 -7.13 19.05 -8.75
CA ARG A 64 -7.68 18.37 -7.58
C ARG A 64 -7.14 19.00 -6.31
N ASN A 65 -7.98 19.09 -5.29
CA ASN A 65 -7.55 19.47 -3.95
C ASN A 65 -6.75 18.34 -3.30
N VAL A 66 -5.43 18.45 -3.30
CA VAL A 66 -4.52 17.43 -2.73
C VAL A 66 -4.82 17.13 -1.25
N PRO A 67 -5.02 18.12 -0.35
CA PRO A 67 -5.50 17.87 1.01
C PRO A 67 -6.76 16.99 1.09
N GLU A 68 -7.74 17.23 0.23
CA GLU A 68 -8.97 16.40 0.18
C GLU A 68 -8.64 14.96 -0.23
N MET A 69 -7.77 14.78 -1.23
CA MET A 69 -7.33 13.45 -1.66
C MET A 69 -6.58 12.69 -0.54
N LEU A 70 -5.77 13.40 0.26
CA LEU A 70 -5.12 12.82 1.43
C LEU A 70 -6.14 12.39 2.50
N CYS A 71 -7.19 13.20 2.73
CA CYS A 71 -8.28 12.84 3.64
C CYS A 71 -9.08 11.63 3.16
N LEU A 72 -9.27 11.44 1.85
CA LEU A 72 -9.87 10.23 1.29
C LEU A 72 -9.00 9.00 1.55
N ILE A 73 -7.66 9.10 1.45
CA ILE A 73 -6.78 7.99 1.84
C ILE A 73 -6.96 7.68 3.34
N HIS A 74 -7.05 8.70 4.19
CA HIS A 74 -7.26 8.52 5.63
C HIS A 74 -8.60 7.84 5.97
N SER A 75 -9.66 8.09 5.20
CA SER A 75 -10.93 7.41 5.42
C SER A 75 -10.80 5.90 5.20
N GLU A 76 -10.15 5.46 4.11
CA GLU A 76 -10.03 4.02 3.83
C GLU A 76 -9.24 3.30 4.94
N ILE A 77 -8.20 3.95 5.50
CA ILE A 77 -7.46 3.40 6.66
C ILE A 77 -8.35 3.31 7.91
N SER A 78 -9.24 4.27 8.11
CA SER A 78 -10.19 4.27 9.23
C SER A 78 -11.26 3.19 9.07
N GLU A 79 -11.74 2.96 7.84
CA GLU A 79 -12.68 1.89 7.50
C GLU A 79 -12.05 0.51 7.65
N ALA A 80 -10.78 0.34 7.26
CA ALA A 80 -10.04 -0.89 7.48
C ALA A 80 -9.93 -1.23 8.99
N MET A 81 -9.65 -0.22 9.82
CA MET A 81 -9.60 -0.37 11.29
C MET A 81 -10.97 -0.78 11.84
N GLU A 82 -12.05 -0.14 11.37
CA GLU A 82 -13.41 -0.45 11.79
C GLU A 82 -13.83 -1.88 11.40
N GLY A 83 -13.54 -2.27 10.16
CA GLY A 83 -13.75 -3.61 9.64
C GLY A 83 -13.02 -4.67 10.48
N PHE A 84 -11.78 -4.38 10.89
CA PHE A 84 -11.03 -5.25 11.80
C PHE A 84 -11.69 -5.34 13.19
N ARG A 85 -12.00 -4.19 13.80
CA ARG A 85 -12.59 -4.08 15.14
C ARG A 85 -13.90 -4.84 15.27
N LYS A 86 -14.74 -4.78 14.22
CA LYS A 86 -16.07 -5.43 14.18
C LYS A 86 -16.07 -6.79 13.49
N LYS A 87 -14.93 -7.26 12.97
CA LYS A 87 -14.78 -8.54 12.22
C LYS A 87 -15.70 -8.63 10.99
N LEU A 88 -15.89 -7.52 10.29
CA LEU A 88 -16.83 -7.40 9.16
C LEU A 88 -16.32 -8.06 7.88
N GLN A 89 -17.27 -8.48 7.04
CA GLN A 89 -17.04 -8.66 5.61
C GLN A 89 -17.27 -7.32 4.91
N ASP A 90 -16.69 -7.15 3.74
CA ASP A 90 -16.86 -5.94 2.95
C ASP A 90 -18.27 -5.85 2.35
N ASP A 91 -18.83 -4.63 2.25
CA ASP A 91 -20.18 -4.44 1.72
C ASP A 91 -20.24 -4.62 0.18
N LYS A 92 -19.16 -4.27 -0.53
CA LYS A 92 -19.07 -4.29 -1.99
C LYS A 92 -18.57 -5.65 -2.48
N LEU A 93 -17.71 -6.30 -1.70
CA LEU A 93 -17.16 -7.64 -1.93
C LEU A 93 -17.43 -8.57 -0.72
N PRO A 94 -18.67 -9.05 -0.53
CA PRO A 94 -19.08 -9.78 0.70
C PRO A 94 -18.33 -11.08 1.03
N HIS A 95 -17.52 -11.58 0.09
CA HIS A 95 -16.68 -12.76 0.24
C HIS A 95 -15.28 -12.43 0.80
N ARG A 96 -14.92 -11.15 0.92
CA ARG A 96 -13.63 -10.68 1.46
C ARG A 96 -13.83 -9.90 2.76
N LYS A 97 -12.80 -9.89 3.60
CA LYS A 97 -12.80 -9.09 4.82
C LYS A 97 -12.77 -7.62 4.48
N MET A 98 -13.57 -6.81 5.18
CA MET A 98 -13.59 -5.36 5.00
C MET A 98 -12.19 -4.75 5.15
N MET A 99 -11.42 -5.18 6.17
CA MET A 99 -10.04 -4.73 6.35
C MET A 99 -9.15 -4.99 5.11
N GLU A 100 -9.32 -6.11 4.43
CA GLU A 100 -8.53 -6.45 3.24
C GLU A 100 -8.91 -5.55 2.05
N VAL A 101 -10.21 -5.32 1.86
CA VAL A 101 -10.72 -4.50 0.76
C VAL A 101 -10.37 -3.02 0.95
N GLU A 102 -10.51 -2.49 2.17
CA GLU A 102 -10.24 -1.08 2.44
C GLU A 102 -8.73 -0.75 2.46
N LEU A 103 -7.86 -1.73 2.78
CA LEU A 103 -6.42 -1.59 2.52
C LEU A 103 -6.11 -1.52 1.02
N ALA A 104 -6.84 -2.28 0.19
CA ALA A 104 -6.69 -2.20 -1.26
C ALA A 104 -7.22 -0.86 -1.80
N ASP A 105 -8.33 -0.33 -1.27
CA ASP A 105 -8.84 0.99 -1.66
C ASP A 105 -7.83 2.09 -1.30
N ALA A 106 -7.23 2.03 -0.11
CA ALA A 106 -6.15 2.94 0.28
C ALA A 106 -4.98 2.92 -0.72
N MET A 107 -4.55 1.73 -1.19
CA MET A 107 -3.50 1.62 -2.20
C MET A 107 -3.91 2.25 -3.54
N ILE A 108 -5.16 2.05 -3.97
CA ILE A 108 -5.70 2.65 -5.21
C ILE A 108 -5.67 4.18 -5.11
N ARG A 109 -6.12 4.74 -3.98
CA ARG A 109 -6.10 6.19 -3.72
C ARG A 109 -4.68 6.75 -3.69
N ILE A 110 -3.73 6.04 -3.07
CA ILE A 110 -2.30 6.42 -3.05
C ILE A 110 -1.72 6.41 -4.47
N GLY A 111 -1.99 5.36 -5.25
CA GLY A 111 -1.50 5.25 -6.63
C GLY A 111 -2.04 6.34 -7.55
N ASP A 112 -3.34 6.65 -7.44
CA ASP A 112 -3.97 7.76 -8.16
C ASP A 112 -3.33 9.11 -7.80
N LEU A 113 -3.20 9.42 -6.50
CA LEU A 113 -2.58 10.66 -6.03
C LEU A 113 -1.11 10.76 -6.46
N ALA A 114 -0.32 9.70 -6.31
CA ALA A 114 1.10 9.71 -6.67
C ALA A 114 1.30 10.00 -8.16
N THR A 115 0.49 9.38 -9.03
CA THR A 115 0.55 9.63 -10.47
C THR A 115 0.08 11.04 -10.82
N PHE A 116 -0.99 11.52 -10.19
CA PHE A 116 -1.47 12.90 -10.36
C PHE A 116 -0.38 13.93 -10.02
N MET A 117 0.39 13.68 -8.96
CA MET A 117 1.50 14.52 -8.53
C MET A 117 2.80 14.33 -9.34
N GLY A 118 2.84 13.36 -10.26
CA GLY A 118 4.04 13.04 -11.05
C GLY A 118 5.17 12.40 -10.24
N TYR A 119 4.84 11.69 -9.15
CA TYR A 119 5.83 11.05 -8.29
C TYR A 119 6.23 9.66 -8.78
N ASP A 120 7.52 9.33 -8.62
CA ASP A 120 8.04 7.97 -8.75
C ASP A 120 7.80 7.18 -7.45
N LEU A 121 6.57 6.70 -7.26
CA LEU A 121 6.18 5.97 -6.05
C LEU A 121 6.95 4.64 -5.93
N GLY A 122 7.13 3.94 -7.04
CA GLY A 122 7.85 2.66 -7.09
C GLY A 122 9.32 2.80 -6.69
N GLY A 123 10.03 3.77 -7.27
CA GLY A 123 11.40 4.09 -6.91
C GLY A 123 11.52 4.49 -5.44
N ALA A 124 10.65 5.38 -4.97
CA ALA A 124 10.63 5.82 -3.57
C ALA A 124 10.39 4.66 -2.58
N ILE A 125 9.51 3.71 -2.90
CA ILE A 125 9.27 2.53 -2.05
C ILE A 125 10.50 1.64 -2.00
N VAL A 126 11.11 1.33 -3.16
CA VAL A 126 12.30 0.47 -3.23
C VAL A 126 13.46 1.08 -2.44
N GLU A 127 13.74 2.36 -2.64
CA GLU A 127 14.77 3.08 -1.90
C GLU A 127 14.47 3.10 -0.40
N LYS A 128 13.21 3.35 -0.02
CA LYS A 128 12.82 3.41 1.39
C LYS A 128 12.90 2.04 2.07
N MET A 129 12.59 0.96 1.36
CA MET A 129 12.77 -0.41 1.86
C MET A 129 14.24 -0.72 2.10
N ALA A 130 15.12 -0.46 1.12
CA ALA A 130 16.56 -0.66 1.26
C ALA A 130 17.17 0.16 2.41
N TYR A 131 16.69 1.40 2.62
CA TYR A 131 17.05 2.20 3.79
C TYR A 131 16.56 1.56 5.09
N ASN A 132 15.30 1.09 5.14
CA ASN A 132 14.70 0.53 6.35
C ASN A 132 15.38 -0.78 6.79
N ASP A 133 15.94 -1.57 5.87
CA ASP A 133 16.68 -2.79 6.17
C ASP A 133 17.98 -2.50 6.95
N ASN A 134 18.57 -1.33 6.69
CA ASN A 134 19.80 -0.88 7.34
C ASN A 134 19.56 0.09 8.50
N ARG A 135 18.30 0.36 8.85
CA ARG A 135 17.92 1.35 9.87
C ARG A 135 18.19 0.82 11.28
N GLU A 136 19.04 1.52 12.04
CA GLU A 136 19.54 1.03 13.32
C GLU A 136 18.45 0.69 14.34
N ASP A 137 17.44 1.55 14.55
CA ASP A 137 16.33 1.34 15.50
C ASP A 137 15.32 0.27 15.07
N HIS A 138 15.41 -0.23 13.84
CA HIS A 138 14.59 -1.34 13.35
C HIS A 138 15.27 -2.70 13.53
N ARG A 139 16.56 -2.74 13.90
CA ARG A 139 17.27 -3.98 14.24
C ARG A 139 16.55 -4.66 15.41
N VAL A 140 16.39 -5.98 15.30
CA VAL A 140 15.74 -6.81 16.33
C VAL A 140 16.37 -6.56 17.70
N GLU A 141 17.70 -6.44 17.75
CA GLU A 141 18.47 -6.11 18.95
C GLU A 141 18.03 -4.81 19.62
N ASN A 142 17.66 -3.79 18.84
CA ASN A 142 17.19 -2.50 19.36
C ASN A 142 15.70 -2.51 19.73
N ARG A 143 14.89 -3.36 19.08
CA ARG A 143 13.49 -3.60 19.48
C ARG A 143 13.38 -4.37 20.79
N LEU A 144 14.31 -5.28 21.07
CA LEU A 144 14.33 -6.11 22.28
C LEU A 144 14.90 -5.38 23.52
N LYS A 145 15.53 -4.20 23.35
CA LYS A 145 15.99 -3.38 24.47
C LYS A 145 14.79 -2.81 25.25
N ALA A 146 14.98 -2.57 26.55
CA ALA A 146 14.00 -1.88 27.38
C ALA A 146 13.72 -0.48 26.79
N GLY A 147 12.45 -0.19 26.48
CA GLY A 147 12.05 1.05 25.79
C GLY A 147 12.12 1.00 24.25
N GLY A 148 12.42 -0.17 23.67
CA GLY A 148 12.29 -0.41 22.23
C GLY A 148 10.86 -0.20 21.74
N LYS A 149 10.73 0.22 20.48
CA LYS A 149 9.43 0.55 19.87
C LYS A 149 8.50 -0.67 19.90
N ALA A 150 7.41 -0.57 20.67
CA ALA A 150 6.47 -1.67 20.94
C ALA A 150 5.23 -1.67 20.02
N PHE A 151 5.01 -0.56 19.29
CA PHE A 151 3.90 -0.33 18.37
C PHE A 151 4.39 0.47 17.16
#